data_AF-A0A519ME81-F1
#
_entry.id   AF-A0A519ME81-F1
#
_cell.length_a   1.000
_cell.length_b   1.000
_cell.length_c   1.000
_cell.angle_alpha   90.00
_cell.angle_beta   90.00
_cell.angle_gamma   90.00
#
_symmetry.space_group_name_H-M   'P 1'
#
loop_
_entity.id
_entity.type
_entity.pdbx_description
1 polymer ?
#
loop_
_entity_poly.entity_id
_entity_poly.type
_entity_poly.pdbx_seq_one_letter_code
_entity_poly.pdbx_strand_id
1 'polypeptide(L)'
;YFVLIDNLRYDQWKVLEPIIAELFTVDSEELYYSILPTTTAYARNSIFAGMMPGDIQKKYPNLWVWDEDEEGKNLHEAEFLEINFQRNNQKAKHSYHKITNLQAGKDLLGKMANLHNNYKLNVIVYNFVDMLSHARTDMAMIRELAADESAYRSLTRSWFLHSPLYEMLQTISEKKGKLIITTDHGTIRVKRPYKIVGDRNTNTNLRYKHGRNLGFDESRDIYVVRKPEAIFLPRENVSTAYVFTLGDYFYAYPNNYNYYVNYYKDTFQHGGVSLEECIIPYITLTAKG
;
A
#
# COMPACT_ATOMS: atom_id res chain seq x y z
N TYR A 1 16.49 9.17 -5.38
CA TYR A 1 15.32 8.40 -5.82
C TYR A 1 14.51 8.01 -4.60
N PHE A 2 13.19 8.09 -4.70
CA PHE A 2 12.27 7.57 -3.70
C PHE A 2 11.40 6.52 -4.38
N VAL A 3 11.51 5.27 -3.95
CA VAL A 3 10.79 4.14 -4.50
C VAL A 3 9.82 3.63 -3.45
N LEU A 4 8.53 3.70 -3.73
CA LEU A 4 7.48 3.10 -2.92
C LEU A 4 7.02 1.82 -3.63
N ILE A 5 7.24 0.67 -3.00
CA ILE A 5 6.76 -0.62 -3.49
C ILE A 5 5.45 -0.91 -2.75
N ASP A 6 4.34 -0.97 -3.46
CA ASP A 6 3.01 -1.24 -2.89
C ASP A 6 3.03 -2.60 -2.17
N ASN A 7 2.47 -2.66 -0.96
CA ASN A 7 2.26 -3.90 -0.22
C ASN A 7 3.56 -4.70 0.06
N LEU A 8 4.66 -4.02 0.40
CA LEU A 8 5.93 -4.67 0.70
C LEU A 8 6.10 -4.83 2.21
N ARG A 9 5.77 -6.02 2.72
CA ARG A 9 6.00 -6.37 4.12
C ARG A 9 7.48 -6.36 4.46
N TYR A 10 7.77 -6.14 5.73
CA TYR A 10 9.14 -6.15 6.22
C TYR A 10 9.86 -7.50 6.01
N ASP A 11 9.17 -8.62 6.15
CA ASP A 11 9.77 -9.94 5.89
C ASP A 11 10.03 -10.18 4.39
N GLN A 12 9.26 -9.56 3.49
CA GLN A 12 9.57 -9.54 2.06
C GLN A 12 10.78 -8.64 1.78
N TRP A 13 10.87 -7.46 2.41
CA TRP A 13 12.08 -6.63 2.34
C TRP A 13 13.33 -7.44 2.71
N LYS A 14 13.29 -8.23 3.80
CA LYS A 14 14.42 -9.08 4.21
C LYS A 14 14.82 -10.16 3.20
N VAL A 15 13.92 -10.52 2.28
CA VAL A 15 14.24 -11.42 1.17
C VAL A 15 14.89 -10.66 0.01
N LEU A 16 14.51 -9.40 -0.21
CA LEU A 16 15.04 -8.55 -1.27
C LEU A 16 16.36 -7.88 -0.88
N GLU A 17 16.58 -7.61 0.40
CA GLU A 17 17.74 -6.90 0.94
C GLU A 17 19.07 -7.48 0.44
N PRO A 18 19.33 -8.81 0.50
CA PRO A 18 20.60 -9.35 0.01
C PRO A 18 20.86 -9.08 -1.47
N ILE A 19 19.81 -9.07 -2.30
CA ILE A 19 19.89 -8.80 -3.74
C ILE A 19 20.19 -7.31 -3.98
N ILE A 20 19.47 -6.44 -3.27
CA ILE A 20 19.65 -4.99 -3.38
C ILE A 20 21.02 -4.57 -2.82
N ALA A 21 21.49 -5.26 -1.78
CA ALA A 21 22.80 -5.06 -1.17
C ALA A 21 23.96 -5.42 -2.11
N GLU A 22 23.76 -6.15 -3.20
CA GLU A 22 24.80 -6.31 -4.24
C GLU A 22 25.06 -4.98 -4.97
N LEU A 23 24.04 -4.11 -5.08
CA LEU A 23 24.08 -2.85 -5.81
C LEU A 23 24.29 -1.62 -4.90
N PHE A 24 23.84 -1.70 -3.65
CA PHE A 24 23.84 -0.59 -2.70
C PHE A 24 24.41 -0.98 -1.34
N THR A 25 24.92 0.01 -0.62
CA THR A 25 25.15 -0.07 0.82
C THR A 25 23.87 0.40 1.52
N VAL A 26 23.40 -0.37 2.51
CA VAL A 26 22.28 0.04 3.38
C VAL A 26 22.83 1.01 4.41
N ASP A 27 22.41 2.27 4.34
CA ASP A 27 22.86 3.33 5.25
C ASP A 27 22.04 3.30 6.56
N SER A 28 20.71 3.19 6.42
CA SER A 28 19.81 2.95 7.55
C SER A 28 18.65 2.05 7.15
N GLU A 29 18.22 1.25 8.12
CA GLU A 29 16.98 0.47 8.06
C GLU A 29 16.14 0.84 9.28
N GLU A 30 15.01 1.47 9.01
CA GLU A 30 14.08 1.91 10.05
C GLU A 30 12.72 1.25 9.83
N LEU A 31 11.99 1.08 10.93
CA LEU A 31 10.61 0.60 10.92
C LEU A 31 9.70 1.72 11.39
N TYR A 32 8.58 1.88 10.68
CA TYR A 32 7.53 2.79 11.09
C TYR A 32 6.16 2.12 10.90
N TYR A 33 5.13 2.78 11.43
CA TYR A 33 3.76 2.29 11.30
C TYR A 33 3.07 2.94 10.11
N SER A 34 2.40 2.11 9.30
CA SER A 34 1.36 2.56 8.38
C SER A 34 0.20 3.20 9.15
N ILE A 35 -0.68 3.87 8.43
CA ILE A 35 -1.89 4.48 8.99
C ILE A 35 -3.10 3.55 8.81
N LEU A 36 -4.16 3.82 9.56
CA LEU A 36 -5.43 3.11 9.40
C LEU A 36 -6.38 3.86 8.46
N PRO A 37 -7.20 3.15 7.67
CA PRO A 37 -7.01 1.76 7.27
C PRO A 37 -5.68 1.55 6.55
N THR A 38 -5.04 0.38 6.74
CA THR A 38 -3.81 -0.01 6.01
C THR A 38 -4.14 -0.38 4.57
N THR A 39 -4.61 0.62 3.83
CA THR A 39 -4.99 0.53 2.43
C THR A 39 -4.29 1.60 1.65
N THR A 40 -4.00 1.25 0.40
CA THR A 40 -3.35 2.08 -0.57
C THR A 40 -3.89 3.51 -0.63
N ALA A 41 -5.22 3.67 -0.75
CA ALA A 41 -5.90 4.97 -0.84
C ALA A 41 -5.61 5.90 0.33
N TYR A 42 -5.63 5.37 1.56
CA TYR A 42 -5.38 6.18 2.74
C TYR A 42 -3.87 6.42 2.89
N ALA A 43 -3.08 5.35 2.84
CA ALA A 43 -1.65 5.41 3.12
C ALA A 43 -0.87 6.21 2.07
N ARG A 44 -1.06 5.97 0.77
CA ARG A 44 -0.29 6.68 -0.27
C ARG A 44 -0.67 8.14 -0.39
N ASN A 45 -1.96 8.47 -0.36
CA ASN A 45 -2.38 9.88 -0.34
C ASN A 45 -1.79 10.61 0.88
N SER A 46 -1.71 9.95 2.05
CA SER A 46 -1.09 10.53 3.24
C SER A 46 0.42 10.72 3.13
N ILE A 47 1.13 9.74 2.58
CA ILE A 47 2.57 9.82 2.29
C ILE A 47 2.85 11.01 1.37
N PHE A 48 2.13 11.13 0.26
CA PHE A 48 2.41 12.16 -0.73
C PHE A 48 1.93 13.55 -0.28
N ALA A 49 0.80 13.65 0.41
CA ALA A 49 0.30 14.93 0.93
C ALA A 49 1.08 15.42 2.16
N GLY A 50 1.77 14.54 2.88
CA GLY A 50 2.37 14.84 4.18
C GLY A 50 1.30 15.28 5.18
N MET A 51 0.17 14.57 5.20
CA MET A 51 -1.02 14.85 6.01
C MET A 51 -1.76 13.56 6.34
N MET A 52 -2.51 13.55 7.45
CA MET A 52 -3.43 12.45 7.73
C MET A 52 -4.71 12.54 6.86
N PRO A 53 -5.42 11.43 6.60
CA PRO A 53 -6.59 11.39 5.73
C PRO A 53 -7.67 12.43 6.05
N GLY A 54 -7.99 12.61 7.33
CA GLY A 54 -8.97 13.60 7.79
C GLY A 54 -8.54 15.05 7.54
N ASP A 55 -7.24 15.34 7.48
CA ASP A 55 -6.73 16.66 7.12
C ASP A 55 -6.77 16.89 5.61
N ILE A 56 -6.45 15.85 4.82
CA ILE A 56 -6.56 15.89 3.35
C ILE A 56 -8.00 16.20 2.96
N GLN A 57 -8.96 15.43 3.49
CA GLN A 57 -10.38 15.60 3.19
C GLN A 57 -10.88 17.02 3.54
N LYS A 58 -10.43 17.61 4.65
CA LYS A 58 -10.83 18.96 5.06
C LYS A 58 -10.21 20.07 4.21
N LYS A 59 -8.92 19.95 3.85
CA LYS A 59 -8.18 21.00 3.14
C LYS A 59 -8.32 20.93 1.64
N TYR A 60 -8.44 19.71 1.10
CA TYR A 60 -8.50 19.42 -0.32
C TYR A 60 -9.68 18.48 -0.64
N PRO A 61 -10.93 18.86 -0.31
CA PRO A 61 -12.10 18.00 -0.52
C PRO A 61 -12.28 17.60 -1.99
N ASN A 62 -11.83 18.43 -2.94
CA ASN A 62 -11.94 18.16 -4.37
C ASN A 62 -10.97 17.07 -4.87
N LEU A 63 -9.93 16.75 -4.07
CA LEU A 63 -8.94 15.71 -4.38
C LEU A 63 -9.17 14.43 -3.57
N TRP A 64 -10.12 14.47 -2.62
CA TRP A 64 -10.48 13.34 -1.80
C TRP A 64 -11.57 12.51 -2.49
N VAL A 65 -11.31 11.22 -2.65
CA VAL A 65 -12.24 10.25 -3.24
C VAL A 65 -12.70 9.31 -2.14
N TRP A 66 -14.01 9.10 -2.03
CA TRP A 66 -14.58 8.25 -0.99
C TRP A 66 -14.49 6.78 -1.36
N ASP A 67 -14.65 5.92 -0.36
CA ASP A 67 -14.48 4.48 -0.56
C ASP A 67 -15.63 3.82 -1.34
N GLU A 68 -16.80 4.47 -1.39
CA GLU A 68 -17.95 4.05 -2.21
C GLU A 68 -17.66 4.18 -3.71
N ASP A 69 -16.70 5.03 -4.10
CA ASP A 69 -16.29 5.19 -5.48
C ASP A 69 -15.36 4.04 -5.89
N GLU A 70 -15.72 3.28 -6.93
CA GLU A 70 -14.92 2.14 -7.40
C GLU A 70 -13.62 2.56 -8.13
N GLU A 71 -13.55 3.81 -8.59
CA GLU A 71 -12.44 4.35 -9.37
C GLU A 71 -11.83 5.58 -8.69
N GLY A 72 -10.62 5.97 -9.10
CA GLY A 72 -10.10 7.29 -8.79
C GLY A 72 -9.33 7.46 -7.47
N LYS A 73 -9.38 6.48 -6.55
CA LYS A 73 -8.89 6.62 -5.16
C LYS A 73 -7.43 7.08 -4.97
N ASN A 74 -6.59 6.91 -5.98
CA ASN A 74 -5.17 7.24 -5.96
C ASN A 74 -4.72 8.11 -7.15
N LEU A 75 -5.63 8.80 -7.84
CA LEU A 75 -5.26 9.55 -9.06
C LEU A 75 -4.47 10.83 -8.77
N HIS A 76 -4.64 11.42 -7.59
CA HIS A 76 -4.09 12.73 -7.24
C HIS A 76 -2.75 12.67 -6.48
N GLU A 77 -2.06 11.54 -6.42
CA GLU A 77 -0.81 11.40 -5.66
C GLU A 77 0.30 12.35 -6.13
N ALA A 78 0.43 12.58 -7.45
CA ALA A 78 1.38 13.56 -7.99
C ALA A 78 1.04 14.99 -7.58
N GLU A 79 -0.26 15.31 -7.52
CA GLU A 79 -0.76 16.62 -7.09
C GLU A 79 -0.56 16.82 -5.58
N PHE A 80 -0.79 15.77 -4.78
CA PHE A 80 -0.48 15.78 -3.35
C PHE A 80 1.01 15.97 -3.07
N LEU A 81 1.88 15.33 -3.86
CA LEU A 81 3.33 15.54 -3.77
C LEU A 81 3.70 17.01 -4.02
N GLU A 82 3.14 17.63 -5.06
CA GLU A 82 3.37 19.04 -5.37
C GLU A 82 2.87 19.96 -4.25
N ILE A 83 1.66 19.71 -3.73
CA ILE A 83 1.11 20.42 -2.56
C ILE A 83 2.07 20.32 -1.36
N ASN A 84 2.56 19.12 -1.07
CA ASN A 84 3.47 18.88 0.05
C ASN A 84 4.81 19.60 -0.14
N PHE A 85 5.34 19.62 -1.36
CA PHE A 85 6.56 20.36 -1.71
C PHE A 85 6.39 21.86 -1.52
N GLN A 86 5.29 22.43 -2.02
CA GLN A 86 4.96 23.84 -1.86
C GLN A 86 4.83 24.23 -0.39
N ARG A 87 4.09 23.44 0.39
CA ARG A 87 3.92 23.66 1.85
C ARG A 87 5.24 23.64 2.62
N ASN A 88 6.22 22.86 2.16
CA ASN A 88 7.55 22.75 2.78
C ASN A 88 8.61 23.61 2.09
N ASN A 89 8.21 24.57 1.25
CA ASN A 89 9.10 25.46 0.49
C ASN A 89 10.19 24.71 -0.31
N GLN A 90 9.90 23.49 -0.77
CA GLN A 90 10.82 22.67 -1.55
C GLN A 90 10.74 23.05 -3.02
N LYS A 91 11.85 23.56 -3.57
CA LYS A 91 11.97 24.00 -4.97
C LYS A 91 12.72 23.00 -5.86
N ALA A 92 13.06 21.83 -5.31
CA ALA A 92 13.81 20.82 -6.04
C ALA A 92 12.95 20.30 -7.20
N LYS A 93 13.50 20.37 -8.42
CA LYS A 93 12.86 19.81 -9.60
C LYS A 93 12.73 18.29 -9.40
N HIS A 94 11.49 17.80 -9.45
CA HIS A 94 11.15 16.42 -9.16
C HIS A 94 10.23 15.82 -10.22
N SER A 95 10.14 14.50 -10.26
CA SER A 95 9.20 13.76 -11.11
C SER A 95 8.42 12.74 -10.30
N TYR A 96 7.25 12.37 -10.80
CA TYR A 96 6.39 11.33 -10.23
C TYR A 96 6.03 10.32 -11.31
N HIS A 97 6.24 9.03 -11.00
CA HIS A 97 5.95 7.93 -11.92
C HIS A 97 5.23 6.80 -11.17
N LYS A 98 4.02 6.48 -11.60
CA LYS A 98 3.29 5.31 -11.12
C LYS A 98 3.37 4.18 -12.15
N ILE A 99 3.84 3.03 -11.71
CA ILE A 99 3.99 1.82 -12.52
C ILE A 99 2.91 0.83 -12.11
N THR A 100 1.91 0.66 -12.97
CA THR A 100 0.77 -0.26 -12.75
C THR A 100 0.86 -1.54 -13.58
N ASN A 101 1.78 -1.62 -14.54
CA ASN A 101 1.96 -2.79 -15.39
C ASN A 101 3.39 -2.86 -15.95
N LEU A 102 3.71 -4.02 -16.53
CA LEU A 102 5.04 -4.31 -17.08
C LEU A 102 5.47 -3.33 -18.18
N GLN A 103 4.56 -2.93 -19.06
CA GLN A 103 4.87 -2.02 -20.17
C GLN A 103 5.28 -0.63 -19.64
N ALA A 104 4.52 -0.09 -18.68
CA ALA A 104 4.86 1.17 -18.03
C ALA A 104 6.23 1.11 -17.34
N GLY A 105 6.58 -0.03 -16.74
CA GLY A 105 7.89 -0.27 -16.14
C GLY A 105 9.02 -0.22 -17.18
N LYS A 106 8.86 -0.88 -18.33
CA LYS A 106 9.83 -0.85 -19.45
C LYS A 106 9.97 0.55 -20.05
N ASP A 107 8.86 1.27 -20.21
CA ASP A 107 8.84 2.63 -20.74
C ASP A 107 9.59 3.61 -19.83
N LEU A 108 9.46 3.45 -18.51
CA LEU A 108 10.19 4.26 -17.53
C LEU A 108 11.68 3.91 -17.53
N LEU A 109 12.02 2.62 -17.59
CA LEU A 109 13.40 2.13 -17.66
C LEU A 109 14.16 2.79 -18.82
N GLY A 110 13.56 2.84 -20.02
CA GLY A 110 14.13 3.52 -21.18
C GLY A 110 14.37 5.03 -21.02
N LYS A 111 13.75 5.67 -20.01
CA LYS A 111 13.88 7.11 -19.70
C LYS A 111 14.80 7.39 -18.51
N MET A 112 15.33 6.37 -17.83
CA MET A 112 16.07 6.54 -16.57
C MET A 112 17.28 7.47 -16.68
N ALA A 113 18.02 7.44 -17.79
CA ALA A 113 19.14 8.35 -18.02
C ALA A 113 18.70 9.82 -18.09
N ASN A 114 17.58 10.10 -18.75
CA ASN A 114 17.00 11.45 -18.80
C ASN A 114 16.53 11.89 -17.42
N LEU A 115 15.85 11.00 -16.69
CA LEU A 115 15.35 11.27 -15.35
C LEU A 115 16.47 11.60 -14.36
N HIS A 116 17.57 10.85 -14.42
CA HIS A 116 18.74 11.10 -13.57
C HIS A 116 19.34 12.49 -13.80
N ASN A 117 19.49 12.88 -15.07
CA ASN A 117 20.17 14.13 -15.42
C ASN A 117 19.31 15.37 -15.17
N ASN A 118 17.99 15.24 -15.24
CA ASN A 118 17.07 16.38 -15.26
C ASN A 118 16.35 16.66 -13.93
N TYR A 119 16.30 15.70 -13.02
CA TYR A 119 15.52 15.79 -11.78
C TYR A 119 16.40 15.48 -10.56
N LYS A 120 16.22 16.29 -9.49
CA LYS A 120 16.90 16.08 -8.20
C LYS A 120 16.22 14.99 -7.37
N LEU A 121 14.92 14.80 -7.57
CA LEU A 121 14.15 13.71 -6.99
C LEU A 121 13.30 13.04 -8.07
N ASN A 122 13.41 11.73 -8.19
CA ASN A 122 12.48 10.92 -8.97
C ASN A 122 11.70 10.05 -7.97
N VAL A 123 10.38 10.21 -7.94
CA VAL A 123 9.45 9.41 -7.15
C VAL A 123 8.87 8.32 -8.05
N ILE A 124 9.01 7.07 -7.62
CA ILE A 124 8.55 5.89 -8.36
C ILE A 124 7.64 5.08 -7.43
N VAL A 125 6.36 5.00 -7.77
CA VAL A 125 5.40 4.09 -7.12
C VAL A 125 5.27 2.85 -7.97
N TYR A 126 5.52 1.69 -7.38
CA TYR A 126 5.54 0.41 -8.07
C TYR A 126 4.46 -0.50 -7.49
N ASN A 127 3.38 -0.74 -8.24
CA ASN A 127 2.23 -1.53 -7.78
C ASN A 127 2.55 -3.03 -7.90
N PHE A 128 3.09 -3.62 -6.83
CA PHE A 128 3.42 -5.05 -6.77
C PHE A 128 2.22 -5.96 -7.02
N VAL A 129 1.07 -5.65 -6.38
CA VAL A 129 -0.14 -6.48 -6.48
C VAL A 129 -0.68 -6.49 -7.91
N ASP A 130 -0.85 -5.31 -8.53
CA ASP A 130 -1.32 -5.20 -9.92
C ASP A 130 -0.37 -5.88 -10.92
N MET A 131 0.93 -5.88 -10.62
CA MET A 131 1.94 -6.57 -11.42
C MET A 131 1.90 -8.10 -11.27
N LEU A 132 1.50 -8.61 -10.11
CA LEU A 132 1.26 -10.05 -9.94
C LEU A 132 -0.08 -10.45 -10.58
N SER A 133 -1.11 -9.60 -10.49
CA SER A 133 -2.46 -9.86 -11.00
C SER A 133 -2.73 -9.12 -12.31
N HIS A 134 -2.39 -9.74 -13.44
CA HIS A 134 -2.71 -9.16 -14.76
C HIS A 134 -4.15 -9.43 -15.24
N ALA A 135 -4.94 -10.23 -14.51
CA ALA A 135 -6.37 -10.47 -14.72
C ALA A 135 -7.02 -11.14 -13.51
N ARG A 136 -8.36 -11.20 -13.47
CA ARG A 136 -9.10 -11.98 -12.43
C ARG A 136 -8.71 -13.46 -12.39
N THR A 137 -8.35 -14.05 -13.53
CA THR A 137 -7.81 -15.42 -13.63
C THR A 137 -6.46 -15.55 -12.92
N ASP A 138 -5.66 -14.50 -12.96
CA ASP A 138 -4.31 -14.50 -12.39
C ASP A 138 -4.39 -14.41 -10.87
N MET A 139 -5.43 -13.77 -10.30
CA MET A 139 -5.64 -13.81 -8.85
C MET A 139 -5.92 -15.21 -8.30
N ALA A 140 -6.62 -16.07 -9.05
CA ALA A 140 -6.80 -17.46 -8.65
C ALA A 140 -5.47 -18.22 -8.69
N MET A 141 -4.67 -18.00 -9.74
CA MET A 141 -3.34 -18.60 -9.89
C MET A 141 -2.35 -18.11 -8.82
N ILE A 142 -2.33 -16.80 -8.50
CA ILE A 142 -1.50 -16.24 -7.43
C ILE A 142 -1.90 -16.82 -6.09
N ARG A 143 -3.19 -17.04 -5.83
CA ARG A 143 -3.64 -17.71 -4.61
C ARG A 143 -3.09 -19.13 -4.51
N GLU A 144 -3.03 -19.86 -5.61
CA GLU A 144 -2.42 -21.21 -5.64
C GLU A 144 -0.90 -21.15 -5.43
N LEU A 145 -0.21 -20.18 -6.06
CA LEU A 145 1.24 -20.03 -5.97
C LEU A 145 1.71 -19.46 -4.62
N ALA A 146 0.91 -18.60 -3.99
CA ALA A 146 1.16 -18.00 -2.68
C ALA A 146 0.31 -18.71 -1.60
N ALA A 147 0.35 -20.04 -1.57
CA ALA A 147 -0.44 -20.84 -0.64
C ALA A 147 -0.08 -20.62 0.84
N ASP A 148 1.09 -20.05 1.14
CA ASP A 148 1.53 -19.65 2.47
C ASP A 148 2.55 -18.49 2.44
N GLU A 149 2.99 -18.07 3.62
CA GLU A 149 3.94 -16.98 3.83
C GLU A 149 5.30 -17.22 3.15
N SER A 150 5.78 -18.47 3.13
CA SER A 150 7.06 -18.82 2.50
C SER A 150 6.95 -18.78 0.98
N ALA A 151 5.84 -19.26 0.44
CA ALA A 151 5.53 -19.20 -0.97
C ALA A 151 5.37 -17.75 -1.43
N TYR A 152 4.72 -16.90 -0.64
CA TYR A 152 4.56 -15.48 -0.93
C TYR A 152 5.89 -14.73 -0.98
N ARG A 153 6.80 -15.00 -0.03
CA ARG A 153 8.17 -14.48 -0.04
C ARG A 153 8.97 -14.96 -1.26
N SER A 154 8.86 -16.24 -1.61
CA SER A 154 9.52 -16.81 -2.79
C SER A 154 9.01 -16.17 -4.09
N LEU A 155 7.70 -15.97 -4.23
CA LEU A 155 7.08 -15.29 -5.37
C LEU A 155 7.58 -13.86 -5.49
N THR A 156 7.63 -13.13 -4.37
CA THR A 156 8.13 -11.74 -4.32
C THR A 156 9.58 -11.67 -4.82
N ARG A 157 10.45 -12.58 -4.35
CA ARG A 157 11.85 -12.65 -4.80
C ARG A 157 11.96 -12.92 -6.30
N SER A 158 11.22 -13.91 -6.80
CA SER A 158 11.25 -14.30 -8.21
C SER A 158 10.77 -13.16 -9.10
N TRP A 159 9.66 -12.52 -8.73
CA TRP A 159 9.15 -11.35 -9.44
C TRP A 159 10.18 -10.23 -9.49
N PHE A 160 10.78 -9.90 -8.34
CA PHE A 160 11.70 -8.76 -8.24
C PHE A 160 12.89 -8.93 -9.17
N LEU A 161 13.55 -10.09 -9.17
CA LEU A 161 14.71 -10.40 -10.01
C LEU A 161 14.44 -10.27 -11.52
N HIS A 162 13.20 -10.43 -11.95
CA HIS A 162 12.79 -10.36 -13.36
C HIS A 162 11.96 -9.11 -13.67
N SER A 163 11.91 -8.15 -12.76
CA SER A 163 11.12 -6.94 -12.92
C SER A 163 11.94 -5.79 -13.52
N PRO A 164 11.31 -4.89 -14.31
CA PRO A 164 11.93 -3.62 -14.68
C PRO A 164 12.39 -2.80 -13.47
N LEU A 165 11.78 -3.01 -12.29
CA LEU A 165 12.22 -2.35 -11.06
C LEU A 165 13.67 -2.69 -10.70
N TYR A 166 14.06 -3.96 -10.79
CA TYR A 166 15.42 -4.37 -10.47
C TYR A 166 16.43 -3.77 -11.47
N GLU A 167 16.10 -3.76 -12.76
CA GLU A 167 16.92 -3.08 -13.79
C GLU A 167 17.01 -1.56 -13.56
N MET A 168 15.93 -0.93 -13.08
CA MET A 168 15.95 0.47 -12.68
C MET A 168 16.88 0.69 -11.48
N LEU A 169 16.89 -0.20 -10.48
CA LEU A 169 17.81 -0.12 -9.34
C LEU A 169 19.27 -0.27 -9.78
N GLN A 170 19.57 -1.17 -10.73
CA GLN A 170 20.90 -1.29 -11.33
C GLN A 170 21.32 0.04 -11.98
N THR A 171 20.45 0.63 -12.80
CA THR A 171 20.70 1.93 -13.44
C THR A 171 20.93 3.03 -12.41
N ILE A 172 20.15 3.05 -11.31
CA ILE A 172 20.33 4.03 -10.23
C ILE A 172 21.70 3.86 -9.56
N SER A 173 22.12 2.62 -9.30
CA SER A 173 23.43 2.32 -8.69
C SER A 173 24.58 2.74 -9.61
N GLU A 174 24.53 2.38 -10.89
CA GLU A 174 25.54 2.77 -11.89
C GLU A 174 25.72 4.29 -11.99
N LYS A 175 24.62 5.04 -11.85
CA LYS A 175 24.62 6.51 -11.85
C LYS A 175 24.91 7.13 -10.48
N LYS A 176 25.30 6.32 -9.50
CA LYS A 176 25.61 6.74 -8.12
C LYS A 176 24.47 7.52 -7.45
N GLY A 177 23.23 7.18 -7.78
CA GLY A 177 22.04 7.80 -7.19
C GLY A 177 21.79 7.32 -5.77
N LYS A 178 21.43 8.24 -4.86
CA LYS A 178 20.87 7.87 -3.55
C LYS A 178 19.46 7.30 -3.72
N LEU A 179 19.14 6.30 -2.91
CA LEU A 179 17.89 5.56 -3.00
C LEU A 179 17.22 5.49 -1.62
N ILE A 180 15.91 5.73 -1.60
CA ILE A 180 15.04 5.42 -0.47
C ILE A 180 14.04 4.38 -0.96
N ILE A 181 13.87 3.29 -0.21
CA ILE A 181 12.83 2.29 -0.45
C ILE A 181 11.87 2.29 0.73
N THR A 182 10.57 2.35 0.45
CA THR A 182 9.52 2.20 1.47
C THR A 182 8.29 1.54 0.88
N THR A 183 7.24 1.40 1.67
CA THR A 183 5.92 0.94 1.24
C THR A 183 4.81 1.78 1.88
N ASP A 184 3.57 1.52 1.48
CA ASP A 184 2.37 2.13 2.04
C ASP A 184 1.78 1.30 3.18
N HIS A 185 1.74 -0.02 3.01
CA HIS A 185 1.29 -0.99 4.02
C HIS A 185 1.84 -2.39 3.69
N GLY A 186 1.54 -3.38 4.53
CA GLY A 186 1.70 -4.79 4.16
C GLY A 186 0.37 -5.52 4.01
N THR A 187 0.39 -6.84 4.26
CA THR A 187 -0.77 -7.72 4.12
C THR A 187 -0.65 -8.93 5.04
N ILE A 188 -1.77 -9.51 5.44
CA ILE A 188 -1.81 -10.72 6.26
C ILE A 188 -2.69 -11.78 5.62
N ARG A 189 -2.28 -13.05 5.74
CA ARG A 189 -3.12 -14.19 5.39
C ARG A 189 -4.26 -14.34 6.40
N VAL A 190 -5.49 -14.09 5.96
CA VAL A 190 -6.67 -14.14 6.83
C VAL A 190 -7.17 -15.57 7.01
N LYS A 191 -7.64 -15.90 8.21
CA LYS A 191 -8.08 -17.26 8.55
C LYS A 191 -9.42 -17.31 9.26
N ARG A 192 -9.69 -16.32 10.11
CA ARG A 192 -10.84 -16.34 11.03
C ARG A 192 -11.91 -15.37 10.55
N PRO A 193 -13.09 -15.84 10.14
CA PRO A 193 -14.16 -14.94 9.74
C PRO A 193 -14.79 -14.25 10.96
N TYR A 194 -15.22 -13.01 10.76
CA TYR A 194 -15.94 -12.18 11.71
C TYR A 194 -17.23 -11.70 11.07
N LYS A 195 -18.37 -11.91 11.73
CA LYS A 195 -19.66 -11.52 11.17
C LYS A 195 -19.83 -10.00 11.27
N ILE A 196 -20.25 -9.38 10.17
CA ILE A 196 -20.65 -7.98 10.15
C ILE A 196 -21.85 -7.78 9.23
N VAL A 197 -22.72 -6.89 9.63
CA VAL A 197 -23.86 -6.41 8.86
C VAL A 197 -23.63 -4.94 8.57
N GLY A 198 -23.74 -4.56 7.30
CA GLY A 198 -23.69 -3.18 6.86
C GLY A 198 -24.84 -2.90 5.89
N ASP A 199 -25.06 -1.63 5.60
CA ASP A 199 -25.95 -1.22 4.52
C ASP A 199 -25.28 -1.38 3.14
N ARG A 200 -25.97 -0.98 2.06
CA ARG A 200 -25.44 -1.07 0.68
C ARG A 200 -24.25 -0.16 0.42
N ASN A 201 -24.09 0.87 1.24
CA ASN A 201 -23.06 1.90 1.14
C ASN A 201 -21.76 1.48 1.86
N THR A 202 -21.82 0.41 2.65
CA THR A 202 -20.65 -0.12 3.33
C THR A 202 -19.64 -0.63 2.31
N ASN A 203 -18.41 -0.11 2.38
CA ASN A 203 -17.31 -0.47 1.49
C ASN A 203 -17.06 -1.99 1.40
N THR A 204 -16.42 -2.44 0.33
CA THR A 204 -16.23 -3.87 0.04
C THR A 204 -15.01 -4.51 0.73
N ASN A 205 -14.14 -3.72 1.38
CA ASN A 205 -12.92 -4.22 2.02
C ASN A 205 -13.22 -5.27 3.12
N LEU A 206 -12.39 -6.30 3.22
CA LEU A 206 -12.61 -7.43 4.13
C LEU A 206 -11.97 -7.27 5.51
N ARG A 207 -11.19 -6.22 5.71
CA ARG A 207 -10.38 -5.99 6.92
C ARG A 207 -10.81 -4.77 7.70
N TYR A 208 -11.48 -3.82 7.05
CA TYR A 208 -12.19 -2.75 7.74
C TYR A 208 -13.51 -2.44 7.05
N LYS A 209 -14.49 -2.04 7.85
CA LYS A 209 -15.72 -1.42 7.37
C LYS A 209 -15.82 0.00 7.90
N HIS A 210 -16.40 0.89 7.11
CA HIS A 210 -16.96 2.13 7.63
C HIS A 210 -18.34 2.37 7.07
N GLY A 211 -19.14 3.12 7.82
CA GLY A 211 -20.51 3.43 7.44
C GLY A 211 -21.39 3.71 8.63
N ARG A 212 -22.68 3.78 8.38
CA ARG A 212 -23.73 3.97 9.39
C ARG A 212 -24.31 2.62 9.77
N ASN A 213 -24.79 2.47 11.01
CA ASN A 213 -25.56 1.31 11.46
C ASN A 213 -24.87 -0.05 11.23
N LEU A 214 -23.54 -0.12 11.40
CA LEU A 214 -22.81 -1.38 11.32
C LEU A 214 -23.22 -2.29 12.49
N GLY A 215 -23.70 -3.48 12.17
CA GLY A 215 -24.09 -4.51 13.12
C GLY A 215 -23.01 -5.57 13.28
N PHE A 216 -22.49 -5.72 14.49
CA PHE A 216 -21.46 -6.71 14.83
C PHE A 216 -21.53 -6.98 16.33
N ASP A 217 -21.07 -8.15 16.76
CA ASP A 217 -20.87 -8.42 18.18
C ASP A 217 -19.61 -7.69 18.64
N GLU A 218 -19.60 -7.04 19.81
CA GLU A 218 -18.38 -6.44 20.34
C GLU A 218 -17.48 -7.52 20.93
N SER A 219 -16.19 -7.51 20.55
CA SER A 219 -15.21 -8.46 21.06
C SER A 219 -13.79 -7.90 20.96
N ARG A 220 -12.83 -8.64 21.53
CA ARG A 220 -11.40 -8.31 21.47
C ARG A 220 -10.76 -8.52 20.09
N ASP A 221 -11.50 -9.03 19.11
CA ASP A 221 -10.99 -9.40 17.79
C ASP A 221 -11.20 -8.28 16.75
N ILE A 222 -11.84 -7.18 17.16
CA ILE A 222 -12.07 -5.98 16.35
C ILE A 222 -11.65 -4.72 17.11
N TYR A 223 -11.32 -3.67 16.36
CA TYR A 223 -11.11 -2.33 16.88
C TYR A 223 -12.16 -1.37 16.32
N VAL A 224 -12.98 -0.80 17.21
CA VAL A 224 -14.12 0.06 16.87
C VAL A 224 -13.77 1.52 17.13
N VAL A 225 -13.90 2.34 16.09
CA VAL A 225 -13.70 3.78 16.15
C VAL A 225 -15.02 4.47 15.84
N ARG A 226 -15.73 4.87 16.90
CA ARG A 226 -17.03 5.58 16.79
C ARG A 226 -16.88 7.08 16.49
N LYS A 227 -15.67 7.62 16.65
CA LYS A 227 -15.30 9.02 16.33
C LYS A 227 -14.07 8.99 15.42
N PRO A 228 -14.24 8.93 14.09
CA PRO A 228 -13.13 8.77 13.14
C PRO A 228 -12.03 9.81 13.31
N GLU A 229 -12.41 11.04 13.67
CA GLU A 229 -11.48 12.15 13.85
C GLU A 229 -10.48 11.94 14.99
N ALA A 230 -10.79 11.08 15.97
CA ALA A 230 -9.90 10.76 17.07
C ALA A 230 -8.61 10.05 16.62
N ILE A 231 -8.64 9.43 15.44
CA ILE A 231 -7.46 8.83 14.79
C ILE A 231 -7.20 9.46 13.42
N PHE A 232 -7.61 10.72 13.25
CA PHE A 232 -7.37 11.52 12.05
C PHE A 232 -7.98 10.94 10.76
N LEU A 233 -9.10 10.22 10.87
CA LEU A 233 -9.85 9.75 9.71
C LEU A 233 -10.95 10.72 9.30
N PRO A 234 -11.30 10.74 8.00
CA PRO A 234 -12.43 11.52 7.52
C PRO A 234 -13.73 10.96 8.12
N ARG A 235 -14.69 11.86 8.33
CA ARG A 235 -16.03 11.50 8.79
C ARG A 235 -17.03 11.99 7.76
N GLU A 236 -17.59 11.04 7.01
CA GLU A 236 -18.58 11.34 5.97
C GLU A 236 -19.91 11.80 6.58
N ASN A 237 -20.38 11.09 7.61
CA ASN A 237 -21.64 11.37 8.30
C ASN A 237 -21.40 11.43 9.82
N VAL A 238 -22.26 12.15 10.55
CA VAL A 238 -22.14 12.31 12.02
C VAL A 238 -22.08 10.96 12.76
N SER A 239 -22.75 9.94 12.23
CA SER A 239 -22.81 8.58 12.79
C SER A 239 -21.83 7.59 12.15
N THR A 240 -20.91 8.02 11.28
CA THR A 240 -19.92 7.14 10.67
C THR A 240 -19.00 6.55 11.73
N ALA A 241 -18.93 5.24 11.79
CA ALA A 241 -17.95 4.50 12.57
C ALA A 241 -17.03 3.71 11.63
N TYR A 242 -15.78 3.49 12.07
CA TYR A 242 -14.85 2.55 11.43
C TYR A 242 -14.69 1.33 12.33
N VAL A 243 -14.62 0.15 11.73
CA VAL A 243 -14.49 -1.12 12.44
C VAL A 243 -13.42 -1.94 11.74
N PHE A 244 -12.28 -2.13 12.39
CA PHE A 244 -11.12 -2.85 11.86
C PHE A 244 -11.06 -4.26 12.46
N THR A 245 -10.73 -5.26 11.65
CA THR A 245 -10.37 -6.59 12.18
C THR A 245 -8.95 -6.58 12.72
N LEU A 246 -8.71 -7.32 13.80
CA LEU A 246 -7.39 -7.50 14.40
C LEU A 246 -6.77 -8.84 13.98
N GLY A 247 -5.44 -8.93 13.90
CA GLY A 247 -4.75 -10.19 13.59
C GLY A 247 -5.18 -10.76 12.24
N ASP A 248 -5.42 -12.06 12.13
CA ASP A 248 -5.84 -12.74 10.89
C ASP A 248 -7.37 -12.82 10.70
N TYR A 249 -8.15 -11.96 11.37
CA TYR A 249 -9.60 -11.91 11.19
C TYR A 249 -10.02 -11.17 9.90
N PHE A 250 -11.13 -11.57 9.29
CA PHE A 250 -11.71 -10.87 8.14
C PHE A 250 -13.23 -10.88 8.21
N TYR A 251 -13.87 -9.89 7.60
CA TYR A 251 -15.32 -9.77 7.59
C TYR A 251 -15.98 -10.73 6.60
N ALA A 252 -17.05 -11.37 7.07
CA ALA A 252 -17.96 -12.15 6.26
C ALA A 252 -19.41 -11.75 6.57
N TYR A 253 -20.18 -11.53 5.51
CA TYR A 253 -21.59 -11.18 5.66
C TYR A 253 -22.41 -12.41 6.07
N PRO A 254 -23.44 -12.27 6.92
CA PRO A 254 -24.31 -13.38 7.31
C PRO A 254 -25.01 -14.03 6.10
N ASN A 255 -25.39 -13.23 5.12
CA ASN A 255 -25.94 -13.72 3.86
C ASN A 255 -24.82 -14.42 3.06
N ASN A 256 -25.05 -15.67 2.68
CA ASN A 256 -24.04 -16.52 2.02
C ASN A 256 -22.73 -16.68 2.82
N TYR A 257 -22.79 -16.65 4.15
CA TYR A 257 -21.62 -16.70 5.03
C TYR A 257 -20.60 -17.79 4.63
N ASN A 258 -21.04 -19.03 4.45
CA ASN A 258 -20.14 -20.14 4.10
C ASN A 258 -19.42 -19.94 2.76
N TYR A 259 -20.09 -19.33 1.77
CA TYR A 259 -19.45 -18.98 0.50
C TYR A 259 -18.35 -17.94 0.71
N TYR A 260 -18.64 -16.85 1.43
CA TYR A 260 -17.64 -15.81 1.74
C TYR A 260 -16.44 -16.38 2.51
N VAL A 261 -16.70 -17.22 3.52
CA VAL A 261 -15.65 -17.84 4.31
C VAL A 261 -14.77 -18.72 3.42
N ASN A 262 -15.36 -19.60 2.62
CA ASN A 262 -14.59 -20.50 1.75
C ASN A 262 -13.83 -19.74 0.66
N TYR A 263 -14.35 -18.61 0.19
CA TYR A 263 -13.74 -17.84 -0.90
C TYR A 263 -12.57 -16.96 -0.44
N TYR A 264 -12.61 -16.45 0.79
CA TYR A 264 -11.60 -15.49 1.29
C TYR A 264 -10.67 -16.03 2.37
N LYS A 265 -11.02 -17.13 3.04
CA LYS A 265 -10.10 -17.78 3.96
C LYS A 265 -8.82 -18.16 3.23
N ASP A 266 -7.69 -17.98 3.92
CA ASP A 266 -6.34 -18.23 3.43
C ASP A 266 -5.87 -17.30 2.30
N THR A 267 -6.60 -16.22 2.03
CA THR A 267 -6.14 -15.16 1.12
C THR A 267 -5.36 -14.08 1.87
N PHE A 268 -4.44 -13.42 1.18
CA PHE A 268 -3.74 -12.24 1.70
C PHE A 268 -4.64 -11.00 1.57
N GLN A 269 -4.86 -10.30 2.67
CA GLN A 269 -5.72 -9.13 2.74
C GLN A 269 -5.07 -8.01 3.55
N HIS A 270 -5.52 -6.79 3.27
CA HIS A 270 -5.04 -5.60 3.96
C HIS A 270 -6.21 -4.64 4.28
N GLY A 271 -5.99 -3.76 5.25
CA GLY A 271 -6.91 -2.68 5.65
C GLY A 271 -7.25 -2.72 7.14
N GLY A 272 -6.85 -3.76 7.85
CA GLY A 272 -7.13 -4.00 9.27
C GLY A 272 -5.95 -3.62 10.14
N VAL A 273 -5.80 -4.32 11.26
CA VAL A 273 -4.68 -4.12 12.18
C VAL A 273 -3.99 -5.45 12.46
N SER A 274 -2.82 -5.63 11.87
CA SER A 274 -1.87 -6.69 12.16
C SER A 274 -0.45 -6.16 12.09
N LEU A 275 0.52 -6.90 12.62
CA LEU A 275 1.92 -6.50 12.56
C LEU A 275 2.40 -6.46 11.11
N GLU A 276 1.97 -7.43 10.31
CA GLU A 276 2.31 -7.60 8.90
C GLU A 276 1.74 -6.47 8.05
N GLU A 277 0.55 -5.95 8.36
CA GLU A 277 -0.03 -4.79 7.67
C GLU A 277 0.60 -3.47 8.12
N CYS A 278 0.85 -3.30 9.42
CA CYS A 278 1.18 -2.00 10.00
C CYS A 278 2.68 -1.71 10.04
N ILE A 279 3.55 -2.69 10.30
CA ILE A 279 5.00 -2.45 10.44
C ILE A 279 5.64 -2.49 9.06
N ILE A 280 6.16 -1.35 8.63
CA ILE A 280 6.65 -1.17 7.27
C ILE A 280 8.09 -0.61 7.25
N PRO A 281 8.92 -1.07 6.30
CA PRO A 281 10.31 -0.64 6.18
C PRO A 281 10.43 0.77 5.61
N TYR A 282 11.38 1.54 6.14
CA TYR A 282 11.93 2.75 5.52
C TYR A 282 13.45 2.60 5.43
N ILE A 283 13.95 2.46 4.22
CA ILE A 283 15.36 2.11 3.99
C ILE A 283 16.04 3.23 3.23
N THR A 284 17.19 3.69 3.73
CA THR A 284 18.06 4.61 3.02
C THR A 284 19.29 3.88 2.51
N LEU A 285 19.63 4.10 1.24
CA LEU A 285 20.69 3.38 0.56
C LEU A 285 21.57 4.32 -0.28
N THR A 286 22.86 4.04 -0.29
CA THR A 286 23.85 4.69 -1.15
C THR A 286 24.46 3.67 -2.12
N ALA A 287 24.57 4.05 -3.39
CA ALA A 287 25.14 3.19 -4.43
C ALA A 287 26.58 2.78 -4.07
N LYS A 288 26.92 1.50 -4.27
CA LYS A 288 28.29 1.03 -4.07
C LYS A 288 29.25 1.68 -5.06
N GLY A 289 30.49 1.92 -4.61
CA GLY A 289 31.59 2.46 -5.40
C GLY A 289 31.98 1.56 -6.57
#